data_AF-A0A2E6U8N2-F1
#
_entry.id   AF-A0A2E6U8N2-F1
#
_cell.length_a   1.000
_cell.length_b   1.000
_cell.length_c   1.000
_cell.angle_alpha   90.00
_cell.angle_beta   90.00
_cell.angle_gamma   90.00
#
_symmetry.space_group_name_H-M   'P 1'
#
loop_
_entity.id
_entity.type
_entity.pdbx_description
1 polymer ?
#
loop_
_entity_poly.entity_id
_entity_poly.type
_entity_poly.pdbx_seq_one_letter_code
_entity_poly.pdbx_strand_id
1 'polypeptide(L)' 'MADETGVDVVTVLAGLVFLGLLAFVVWKARQNRAAALAKTGPKVAGEDPLEGGARRPEAFDEPTEEDLEMMGDLLNEDED' A
#
# COMPACT_ATOMS: atom_id res chain seq x y z
N MET A 1 -54.30 -8.32 -9.93
CA MET A 1 -54.17 -6.97 -10.51
C MET A 1 -53.42 -6.03 -9.56
N ALA A 2 -53.86 -5.79 -8.31
CA ALA A 2 -53.17 -4.84 -7.41
C ALA A 2 -51.80 -5.33 -6.88
N ASP A 3 -51.67 -6.62 -6.54
CA ASP A 3 -50.41 -7.17 -6.01
C ASP A 3 -49.27 -7.20 -7.02
N GLU A 4 -49.53 -7.55 -8.28
CA GLU A 4 -48.52 -7.53 -9.36
C GLU A 4 -47.97 -6.12 -9.58
N THR A 5 -48.84 -5.11 -9.65
CA THR A 5 -48.40 -3.71 -9.85
C THR A 5 -47.56 -3.18 -8.68
N GLY A 6 -47.82 -3.64 -7.45
CA GLY A 6 -47.03 -3.27 -6.28
C GLY A 6 -45.63 -3.86 -6.33
N VAL A 7 -45.52 -5.15 -6.70
CA VAL A 7 -44.22 -5.83 -6.87
C VAL A 7 -43.41 -5.14 -7.97
N ASP A 8 -44.04 -4.84 -9.12
CA ASP A 8 -43.35 -4.18 -10.24
C ASP A 8 -42.80 -2.80 -9.87
N VAL A 9 -43.58 -1.98 -9.16
CA VAL A 9 -43.15 -0.65 -8.70
C VAL A 9 -41.99 -0.75 -7.71
N VAL A 10 -42.05 -1.68 -6.76
CA VAL A 10 -40.97 -1.91 -5.79
C VAL A 10 -39.71 -2.39 -6.49
N THR A 11 -39.81 -3.28 -7.47
CA THR A 11 -38.67 -3.77 -8.24
C THR A 11 -38.00 -2.65 -9.05
N VAL A 12 -38.78 -1.77 -9.69
CA VAL A 12 -38.23 -0.61 -10.41
C VAL A 12 -37.53 0.36 -9.46
N LEU A 13 -38.15 0.67 -8.32
CA LEU A 13 -37.54 1.52 -7.29
C LEU A 13 -36.24 0.92 -6.74
N ALA A 14 -36.23 -0.37 -6.43
CA ALA A 14 -35.04 -1.07 -5.97
C ALA A 14 -33.91 -1.03 -7.02
N GLY A 15 -34.25 -1.19 -8.31
CA GLY A 15 -33.30 -1.03 -9.41
C GLY A 15 -32.69 0.37 -9.48
N LEU A 16 -33.49 1.41 -9.32
CA LEU A 16 -33.01 2.80 -9.30
C LEU A 16 -32.10 3.09 -8.11
N VAL A 17 -32.46 2.60 -6.92
CA VAL A 17 -31.60 2.74 -5.73
C VAL A 17 -30.27 1.99 -5.94
N PHE A 18 -30.30 0.79 -6.50
CA PHE A 18 -29.10 0.02 -6.81
C PHE A 18 -28.17 0.76 -7.78
N LEU A 19 -28.72 1.33 -8.85
CA LEU A 19 -27.94 2.16 -9.79
C LEU A 19 -27.35 3.40 -9.10
N GLY A 20 -28.10 4.05 -8.21
CA GLY A 20 -27.62 5.17 -7.41
C GLY A 20 -26.44 4.78 -6.51
N LEU A 21 -26.52 3.61 -5.87
CA LEU A 21 -25.43 3.08 -5.05
C LEU A 21 -24.19 2.73 -5.88
N LEU A 22 -24.35 2.13 -7.05
CA LEU A 22 -23.23 1.87 -7.96
C LEU A 22 -22.53 3.17 -8.37
N ALA A 23 -23.28 4.20 -8.73
CA ALA A 23 -22.73 5.51 -9.07
C ALA A 23 -21.98 6.13 -7.89
N PHE A 24 -22.53 6.04 -6.68
CA PHE A 24 -21.89 6.53 -5.46
C PHE A 24 -20.56 5.82 -5.16
N VAL A 25 -20.53 4.49 -5.28
CA VAL A 25 -19.30 3.70 -5.08
C VAL A 25 -18.24 4.11 -6.09
N VAL A 26 -18.60 4.23 -7.37
CA VAL A 26 -17.66 4.67 -8.42
C VAL A 26 -17.13 6.08 -8.13
N TRP A 27 -17.99 7.01 -7.76
CA TRP A 27 -17.60 8.38 -7.41
C TRP A 27 -16.63 8.42 -6.22
N LYS A 28 -16.94 7.68 -5.15
CA LYS A 28 -16.09 7.60 -3.96
C LYS A 28 -14.76 6.89 -4.25
N ALA A 29 -14.78 5.85 -5.06
CA ALA A 29 -13.56 5.15 -5.49
C ALA A 29 -12.65 6.07 -6.30
N ARG A 30 -13.20 6.92 -7.18
CA ARG A 30 -12.42 7.91 -7.93
C ARG A 30 -11.76 8.95 -7.02
N GLN A 31 -12.45 9.42 -5.99
CA GLN A 31 -11.86 10.35 -5.01
C GLN A 31 -10.75 9.68 -4.19
N ASN A 32 -10.95 8.42 -3.79
CA ASN A 32 -9.97 7.68 -3.00
C ASN A 32 -8.80 7.12 -3.85
N ARG A 33 -8.90 7.19 -5.18
CA ARG A 33 -7.88 6.66 -6.09
C ARG A 33 -6.53 7.35 -5.92
N ALA A 34 -6.51 8.68 -5.74
CA ALA A 34 -5.27 9.42 -5.57
C ALA A 34 -4.55 9.02 -4.25
N ALA A 35 -5.30 8.91 -3.15
CA ALA A 35 -4.76 8.46 -1.87
C ALA A 35 -4.32 7.00 -1.90
N ALA A 36 -5.07 6.13 -2.60
CA ALA A 36 -4.68 4.73 -2.81
C ALA A 36 -3.37 4.63 -3.62
N LEU A 37 -3.25 5.39 -4.72
CA LEU A 37 -2.03 5.41 -5.54
C LEU A 37 -0.82 5.97 -4.78
N ALA A 38 -1.01 7.01 -3.96
CA ALA A 38 0.03 7.55 -3.10
C ALA A 38 0.48 6.52 -2.04
N LYS A 39 -0.46 5.75 -1.47
CA LYS A 39 -0.14 4.70 -0.49
C LYS A 39 0.56 3.48 -1.10
N THR A 40 0.26 3.15 -2.36
CA THR A 40 0.86 2.00 -3.07
C THR A 40 2.08 2.38 -3.90
N GLY A 41 2.50 3.64 -3.88
CA GLY A 41 3.73 4.08 -4.54
C GLY A 41 4.95 3.35 -3.98
N PRO A 42 6.02 3.16 -4.78
CA PRO A 42 7.27 2.64 -4.27
C PRO A 42 7.78 3.61 -3.19
N LYS A 43 8.01 3.08 -1.98
CA LYS A 43 8.58 3.88 -0.90
C LYS A 43 9.98 4.33 -1.29
N VAL A 44 10.18 5.62 -1.49
CA VAL A 44 11.51 6.18 -1.74
C VAL A 44 12.28 6.21 -0.42
N ALA A 45 13.56 5.83 -0.44
CA ALA A 45 14.41 5.90 0.73
C ALA A 45 14.42 7.34 1.29
N GLY A 46 14.12 7.49 2.59
CA GLY A 46 14.00 8.80 3.25
C GLY A 46 12.59 9.40 3.30
N GLU A 47 11.60 8.82 2.61
CA GLU A 47 10.19 9.24 2.72
C GLU A 47 9.40 8.47 3.80
N ASP A 48 9.98 7.41 4.39
CA ASP A 48 9.35 6.71 5.51
C ASP A 48 9.49 7.58 6.78
N PRO A 49 8.45 7.72 7.61
CA PRO A 49 8.55 8.39 8.91
C PRO A 49 9.61 7.79 9.83
N LEU A 50 10.02 6.54 9.60
CA LEU A 50 11.20 5.97 10.20
C LEU A 50 12.42 6.39 9.39
N GLU A 51 13.14 7.38 9.91
CA GLU A 51 14.49 7.75 9.45
C GLU A 51 15.33 6.47 9.33
N GLY A 52 15.91 6.22 8.15
CA GLY A 52 16.52 4.93 7.77
C GLY A 52 17.72 4.48 8.60
N GLY A 53 17.97 5.13 9.75
CA GLY A 53 18.96 4.73 10.73
C GLY A 53 18.53 3.52 11.55
N ALA A 54 19.51 2.90 12.20
CA ALA A 54 19.27 1.86 13.19
C ALA A 54 18.44 2.43 14.36
N ARG A 55 17.29 1.81 14.66
CA ARG A 55 16.46 2.18 15.83
C ARG A 55 17.20 2.09 17.17
N ARG A 56 18.26 1.29 17.23
CA ARG A 56 19.16 1.17 18.37
C ARG A 56 20.60 1.14 17.85
N PRO A 57 21.23 2.30 17.63
CA PRO A 57 22.61 2.39 17.12
C PRO A 57 23.59 1.67 18.03
N GLU A 58 23.36 1.77 19.34
CA GLU A 58 24.17 1.21 20.42
C GLU A 58 24.08 -0.32 20.56
N ALA A 59 23.27 -0.98 19.72
CA ALA A 59 23.29 -2.43 19.57
C ALA A 59 24.26 -2.92 18.47
N PHE A 60 24.89 -1.99 17.76
CA PHE A 60 25.88 -2.26 16.73
C PHE A 60 27.24 -1.79 17.26
N ASP A 61 28.17 -2.74 17.39
CA ASP A 61 29.57 -2.44 17.67
C ASP A 61 30.31 -2.19 16.35
N GLU A 62 31.48 -1.55 16.45
CA GLU A 62 32.37 -1.41 15.30
C GLU A 62 32.84 -2.80 14.85
N PRO A 63 32.83 -3.10 13.54
CA PRO A 63 33.23 -4.42 13.05
C PRO A 63 34.65 -4.77 13.50
N THR A 64 34.85 -6.05 13.82
CA THR A 64 36.17 -6.53 14.23
C THR A 64 37.08 -6.72 13.01
N GLU A 65 38.39 -6.82 13.23
CA GLU A 65 39.36 -7.05 12.14
C GLU A 65 39.03 -8.32 11.33
N GLU A 66 38.57 -9.38 12.00
CA GLU A 66 38.14 -10.64 11.37
C GLU A 66 36.89 -10.45 10.51
N ASP A 67 35.96 -9.58 10.94
CA ASP A 67 34.78 -9.23 10.13
C ASP A 67 35.17 -8.43 8.87
N LEU A 68 36.19 -7.59 8.97
CA LEU A 68 36.72 -6.79 7.86
C LEU A 68 37.45 -7.67 6.84
N GLU A 69 38.28 -8.62 7.29
CA GLU A 69 38.97 -9.60 6.44
C GLU A 69 37.96 -10.46 5.65
N MET A 70 36.92 -10.97 6.32
CA MET A 70 35.84 -11.70 5.65
C MET A 70 35.07 -10.86 4.61
N MET A 71 34.99 -9.54 4.80
CA MET A 71 34.39 -8.65 3.80
C MET A 71 35.29 -8.43 2.59
N GLY A 72 36.62 -8.35 2.78
CA GLY A 72 37.61 -8.29 1.70
C GLY A 72 37.55 -9.51 0.78
N ASP A 73 37.48 -10.70 1.39
CA ASP A 73 37.29 -11.97 0.68
C ASP A 73 36.00 -11.98 -0.16
N LEU A 74 34.90 -11.42 0.37
CA LEU A 74 33.61 -11.31 -0.34
C LEU A 74 33.64 -10.31 -1.50
N LEU A 75 34.54 -9.32 -1.42
CA LEU A 75 34.73 -8.28 -2.43
C LEU A 75 35.81 -8.66 -3.46
N ASN A 76 36.48 -9.82 -3.28
CA ASN A 76 37.65 -10.25 -4.06
C ASN A 76 38.77 -9.19 -4.08
N GLU A 77 38.89 -8.36 -3.02
CA GLU A 77 39.94 -7.33 -2.94
C GLU A 77 41.35 -7.93 -2.74
N ASP A 78 41.43 -9.22 -2.37
CA ASP A 78 42.66 -9.98 -2.19
C ASP A 78 43.09 -10.77 -3.46
N GLU A 79 42.34 -10.70 -4.57
CA GLU A 79 42.72 -11.25 -5.87
C GLU A 79 43.45 -10.19 -6.75
N ASP A 80 44.74 -9.98 -6.51
CA ASP A 80 45.70 -9.38 -7.46
C ASP A 80 46.73 -10.43 -7.95
#